data_AF-A0A931ID77-F1
#
_entry.id   AF-A0A931ID77-F1
#
_cell.length_a   1.000
_cell.length_b   1.000
_cell.length_c   1.000
_cell.angle_alpha   90.00
_cell.angle_beta   90.00
_cell.angle_gamma   90.00
#
_symmetry.space_group_name_H-M   'P 1'
#
loop_
_entity.id
_entity.type
_entity.pdbx_description
1 polymer ?
#
loop_
_entity_poly.entity_id
_entity_poly.type
_entity_poly.pdbx_seq_one_letter_code
_entity_poly.pdbx_strand_id
1 'polypeptide(L)'
;MARLTDRDRWVLRMLHEHRVLTTNQLYDLAFPTRKIALRRLTLLQDHGVLDRFRPLRTRGTAPSHWILAPTGAAVLAAEAGIGVRELGYNHQHTLAVAHSLHLTHTIGVNTWFSTLTSAHRHHDDGGGGGRVEAWWSQTRCQRLWGDLTRPDAFGRYTHTHTGAVLDFFLEYDLATTALPRVAAKLHGYSELARTTGLITPVLFWLPTTTRETNTRQAVARTWQRLPDPNAVPVATAAAELLTPLPHLSPADQIWLPLDTTTTRRAHLHELATTWPHRTPPDTDLDTTQTPSTLAGRIMLTAPPPRPPTPHYW
;
A
#
# COMPACT_ATOMS: atom_id res chain seq x y z
N MET A 1 -30.75 8.86 -10.48
CA MET A 1 -29.31 8.50 -10.43
C MET A 1 -28.55 9.68 -9.84
N ALA A 2 -27.91 9.53 -8.68
CA ALA A 2 -26.99 10.57 -8.21
C ALA A 2 -25.79 10.66 -9.17
N ARG A 3 -25.45 11.86 -9.64
CA ARG A 3 -24.28 12.08 -10.50
C ARG A 3 -23.01 11.74 -9.71
N LEU A 4 -22.21 10.79 -10.20
CA LEU A 4 -20.90 10.48 -9.64
C LEU A 4 -19.93 11.64 -9.89
N THR A 5 -19.23 12.05 -8.85
CA THR A 5 -18.13 13.02 -8.91
C THR A 5 -16.81 12.30 -9.19
N ASP A 6 -15.78 13.04 -9.56
CA ASP A 6 -14.47 12.45 -9.83
C ASP A 6 -13.83 11.85 -8.58
N ARG A 7 -14.14 12.41 -7.41
CA ARG A 7 -13.79 11.80 -6.12
C ARG A 7 -14.48 10.45 -5.93
N ASP A 8 -15.75 10.30 -6.29
CA ASP A 8 -16.42 9.00 -6.16
C ASP A 8 -15.81 7.97 -7.10
N ARG A 9 -15.55 8.35 -8.35
CA ARG A 9 -14.85 7.49 -9.33
C ARG A 9 -13.48 7.05 -8.82
N TRP A 10 -12.74 7.98 -8.20
CA TRP A 10 -11.49 7.67 -7.54
C TRP A 10 -11.68 6.66 -6.40
N VAL A 11 -12.70 6.81 -5.55
CA VAL A 11 -13.04 5.83 -4.50
C VAL A 11 -13.33 4.45 -5.11
N LEU A 12 -14.05 4.37 -6.23
CA LEU A 12 -14.31 3.10 -6.92
C LEU A 12 -13.02 2.45 -7.40
N ARG A 13 -12.11 3.20 -8.03
CA ARG A 13 -10.81 2.68 -8.47
C ARG A 13 -9.95 2.21 -7.30
N MET A 14 -9.92 2.95 -6.19
CA MET A 14 -9.22 2.54 -4.97
C MET A 14 -9.80 1.25 -4.37
N LEU A 15 -11.12 1.08 -4.36
CA LEU A 15 -11.76 -0.14 -3.86
C LEU A 15 -11.63 -1.33 -4.82
N HIS A 16 -11.51 -1.08 -6.13
CA HIS A 16 -11.14 -2.12 -7.09
C HIS A 16 -9.69 -2.58 -6.86
N GLU A 17 -8.77 -1.64 -6.68
CA GLU A 17 -7.34 -1.90 -6.45
C GLU A 17 -7.10 -2.63 -5.12
N HIS A 18 -7.60 -2.09 -4.01
CA HIS A 18 -7.27 -2.55 -2.66
C HIS A 18 -8.33 -3.49 -2.06
N ARG A 19 -9.40 -3.78 -2.81
CA ARG A 19 -10.58 -4.60 -2.45
C ARG A 19 -11.44 -4.07 -1.31
N VAL A 20 -10.83 -3.48 -0.27
CA VAL A 20 -11.51 -2.98 0.92
C VAL A 20 -10.77 -1.80 1.52
N LEU A 21 -11.50 -0.76 1.91
CA LEU A 21 -10.98 0.36 2.70
C LEU A 21 -11.95 0.69 3.83
N THR A 22 -11.44 1.09 4.98
CA THR A 22 -12.28 1.52 6.10
C THR A 22 -12.78 2.94 5.90
N THR A 23 -13.84 3.32 6.63
CA THR A 23 -14.27 4.73 6.70
C THR A 23 -13.12 5.66 7.07
N ASN A 24 -12.26 5.28 8.01
CA ASN A 24 -11.16 6.13 8.47
C ASN A 24 -10.12 6.30 7.36
N GLN A 25 -9.71 5.23 6.70
CA GLN A 25 -8.78 5.29 5.55
C GLN A 25 -9.34 6.15 4.41
N LEU A 26 -10.61 5.96 4.03
CA LEU A 26 -11.24 6.77 2.97
C LEU A 26 -11.35 8.24 3.37
N TYR A 27 -11.71 8.51 4.64
CA TYR A 27 -11.71 9.85 5.21
C TYR A 27 -10.31 10.47 5.09
N ASP A 28 -9.29 9.78 5.59
CA ASP A 28 -7.91 10.27 5.61
C ASP A 28 -7.38 10.52 4.19
N LEU A 29 -7.83 9.79 3.18
CA LEU A 29 -7.34 9.98 1.82
C LEU A 29 -8.09 11.07 1.05
N ALA A 30 -9.41 11.16 1.23
CA ALA A 30 -10.25 11.85 0.24
C ALA A 30 -11.26 12.87 0.76
N PHE A 31 -11.46 12.98 2.07
CA PHE A 31 -12.52 13.84 2.61
C PHE A 31 -12.00 14.81 3.68
N PRO A 32 -12.53 16.03 3.73
CA PRO A 32 -12.11 17.02 4.73
C PRO A 32 -12.56 16.66 6.15
N THR A 33 -13.69 15.96 6.30
CA THR A 33 -14.17 15.49 7.60
C THR A 33 -14.78 14.11 7.51
N ARG A 34 -14.70 13.34 8.60
CA ARG A 34 -15.30 12.01 8.71
C ARG A 34 -16.82 12.02 8.50
N LYS A 35 -17.50 13.10 8.92
CA LYS A 35 -18.95 13.29 8.73
C LYS A 35 -19.31 13.40 7.24
N ILE A 36 -18.52 14.17 6.47
CA ILE A 36 -18.71 14.31 5.03
C ILE A 36 -18.42 12.99 4.31
N ALA A 37 -17.35 12.29 4.70
CA ALA A 37 -17.03 10.96 4.17
C ALA A 37 -18.20 9.99 4.35
N LEU A 38 -18.68 9.84 5.58
CA LEU A 38 -19.79 8.94 5.90
C LEU A 38 -21.06 9.28 5.12
N ARG A 39 -21.45 10.56 5.06
CA ARG A 39 -22.63 10.98 4.29
C ARG A 39 -22.51 10.60 2.81
N ARG A 40 -21.34 10.82 2.20
CA ARG A 40 -21.13 10.49 0.79
C ARG A 40 -21.10 8.97 0.56
N LEU A 41 -20.39 8.22 1.39
CA LEU A 41 -20.27 6.77 1.27
C LEU A 41 -21.62 6.06 1.46
N THR A 42 -22.46 6.52 2.41
CA THR A 42 -23.83 6.01 2.57
C THR A 42 -24.68 6.29 1.32
N LEU A 43 -24.61 7.50 0.74
CA LEU A 43 -25.33 7.80 -0.50
C LEU A 43 -24.91 6.89 -1.65
N LEU A 44 -23.61 6.59 -1.78
CA LEU A 44 -23.13 5.64 -2.79
C LEU A 44 -23.62 4.21 -2.51
N GLN A 45 -23.75 3.83 -1.23
CA GLN A 45 -24.34 2.55 -0.85
C GLN A 45 -25.82 2.45 -1.23
N ASP A 46 -26.61 3.49 -0.94
CA ASP A 46 -28.04 3.52 -1.24
C ASP A 46 -28.32 3.37 -2.74
N HIS A 47 -27.34 3.73 -3.59
CA HIS A 47 -27.38 3.53 -5.04
C HIS A 47 -26.71 2.24 -5.54
N GLY A 48 -26.29 1.34 -4.63
CA GLY A 48 -25.62 0.08 -4.97
C GLY A 48 -24.26 0.26 -5.64
N VAL A 49 -23.66 1.45 -5.53
CA VAL A 49 -22.34 1.77 -6.09
C VAL A 49 -21.25 1.22 -5.18
N LEU A 50 -21.46 1.31 -3.86
CA LEU A 50 -20.64 0.68 -2.83
C LEU A 50 -21.48 -0.29 -2.01
N ASP A 51 -20.81 -1.21 -1.33
CA ASP A 51 -21.40 -1.97 -0.24
C ASP A 51 -20.50 -1.84 1.00
N ARG A 52 -21.02 -2.22 2.17
CA ARG A 52 -20.24 -2.21 3.40
C ARG A 52 -20.58 -3.39 4.30
N PHE A 53 -19.58 -3.81 5.04
CA PHE A 53 -19.76 -4.72 6.17
C PHE A 53 -19.07 -4.15 7.41
N ARG A 54 -19.32 -4.80 8.55
CA ARG A 54 -18.60 -4.53 9.79
C ARG A 54 -18.11 -5.87 10.34
N PRO A 55 -16.80 -6.04 10.56
CA PRO A 55 -16.28 -7.21 11.24
C PRO A 55 -16.93 -7.33 12.63
N LEU A 56 -17.30 -8.54 13.01
CA LEU A 56 -17.77 -8.82 14.36
C LEU A 56 -16.63 -8.54 15.34
N ARG A 57 -16.90 -7.72 16.37
CA ARG A 57 -15.97 -7.49 17.49
C ARG A 57 -16.64 -7.85 18.80
N THR A 58 -15.86 -8.41 19.71
CA THR A 58 -16.30 -8.77 21.07
C THR A 58 -16.59 -7.55 21.93
N ARG A 59 -15.95 -6.40 21.67
CA ARG A 59 -16.21 -5.10 22.32
C ARG A 59 -15.99 -3.91 21.38
N GLY A 60 -16.76 -2.84 21.59
CA GLY A 60 -16.66 -1.57 20.87
C GLY A 60 -17.33 -1.57 19.48
N THR A 61 -17.21 -0.45 18.75
CA THR A 61 -17.67 -0.35 17.36
C THR A 61 -16.48 -0.39 16.40
N ALA A 62 -16.54 -1.25 15.38
CA ALA A 62 -15.57 -1.23 14.29
C ALA A 62 -15.99 -0.19 13.24
N PRO A 63 -15.04 0.51 12.58
CA PRO A 63 -15.38 1.33 11.42
C PRO A 63 -16.01 0.45 10.33
N SER A 64 -16.92 1.04 9.53
CA SER A 64 -17.44 0.36 8.35
C SER A 64 -16.30 0.05 7.38
N HIS A 65 -16.33 -1.14 6.80
CA HIS A 65 -15.42 -1.59 5.75
C HIS A 65 -16.18 -1.51 4.43
N TRP A 66 -15.66 -0.72 3.49
CA TRP A 66 -16.30 -0.42 2.22
C TRP A 66 -15.69 -1.26 1.12
N ILE A 67 -16.54 -1.72 0.22
CA ILE A 67 -16.19 -2.58 -0.91
C ILE A 67 -16.94 -2.12 -2.16
N LEU A 68 -16.45 -2.53 -3.34
CA LEU A 68 -17.09 -2.20 -4.61
C LEU A 68 -18.36 -3.04 -4.83
N ALA A 69 -19.50 -2.39 -5.07
CA ALA A 69 -20.75 -3.07 -5.36
C ALA A 69 -21.00 -3.18 -6.88
N PRO A 70 -21.96 -4.00 -7.34
CA PRO A 70 -22.14 -4.30 -8.76
C PRO A 70 -22.33 -3.06 -9.64
N THR A 71 -23.09 -2.05 -9.19
CA THR A 71 -23.29 -0.81 -9.95
C THR A 71 -21.98 -0.04 -10.08
N GLY A 72 -21.14 0.00 -9.04
CA GLY A 72 -19.83 0.64 -9.08
C GLY A 72 -18.86 -0.08 -10.02
N ALA A 73 -18.88 -1.41 -10.03
CA ALA A 73 -18.10 -2.21 -10.96
C ALA A 73 -18.55 -2.00 -12.43
N ALA A 74 -19.85 -1.88 -12.67
CA ALA A 74 -20.39 -1.56 -13.99
C ALA A 74 -19.93 -0.17 -14.48
N VAL A 75 -19.87 0.83 -13.58
CA VAL A 75 -19.32 2.16 -13.90
C VAL A 75 -17.85 2.07 -14.30
N LEU A 76 -17.01 1.37 -13.52
CA LEU A 76 -15.59 1.23 -13.86
C LEU A 76 -15.37 0.48 -15.18
N ALA A 77 -16.16 -0.57 -15.43
CA ALA A 77 -16.09 -1.34 -16.66
C ALA A 77 -16.47 -0.46 -17.87
N ALA A 78 -17.55 0.31 -17.75
CA ALA A 78 -17.99 1.24 -18.80
C ALA A 78 -16.96 2.36 -19.05
N GLU A 79 -16.35 2.94 -18.01
CA GLU A 79 -15.29 3.95 -18.15
C GLU A 79 -14.05 3.42 -18.87
N ALA A 80 -13.74 2.13 -18.69
CA ALA A 80 -12.64 1.47 -19.37
C ALA A 80 -13.01 0.88 -20.74
N GLY A 81 -14.28 0.96 -21.16
CA GLY A 81 -14.74 0.38 -22.44
C GLY A 81 -14.77 -1.16 -22.46
N ILE A 82 -14.91 -1.80 -21.30
CA ILE A 82 -14.80 -3.26 -21.13
C ILE A 82 -16.02 -3.82 -20.41
N GLY A 83 -16.19 -5.15 -20.44
CA GLY A 83 -17.19 -5.84 -19.65
C GLY A 83 -16.79 -6.01 -18.17
N VAL A 84 -17.78 -6.12 -17.27
CA VAL A 84 -17.55 -6.36 -15.82
C VAL A 84 -16.74 -7.64 -15.56
N ARG A 85 -16.88 -8.65 -16.42
CA ARG A 85 -16.09 -9.89 -16.36
C ARG A 85 -14.62 -9.65 -16.70
N GLU A 86 -14.33 -8.81 -17.69
CA GLU A 86 -12.97 -8.47 -18.13
C GLU A 86 -12.25 -7.60 -17.10
N LEU A 87 -13.00 -6.76 -16.38
CA LEU A 87 -12.55 -6.04 -15.18
C LEU A 87 -12.10 -6.98 -14.04
N GLY A 88 -12.48 -8.26 -14.11
CA GLY A 88 -12.19 -9.26 -13.09
C GLY A 88 -13.03 -9.11 -11.82
N TYR A 89 -14.15 -8.40 -11.88
CA TYR A 89 -15.06 -8.25 -10.75
C TYR A 89 -15.92 -9.49 -10.54
N ASN A 90 -16.01 -9.94 -9.28
CA ASN A 90 -16.94 -10.98 -8.86
C ASN A 90 -17.54 -10.59 -7.50
N HIS A 91 -18.85 -10.36 -7.48
CA HIS A 91 -19.54 -9.86 -6.29
C HIS A 91 -19.42 -10.80 -5.08
N GLN A 92 -19.51 -12.12 -5.28
CA GLN A 92 -19.35 -13.10 -4.20
C GLN A 92 -17.95 -13.06 -3.59
N HIS A 93 -16.91 -12.94 -4.43
CA HIS A 93 -15.54 -12.78 -3.95
C HIS A 93 -15.34 -11.48 -3.17
N THR A 94 -15.99 -10.40 -3.60
CA THR A 94 -15.96 -9.12 -2.90
C THR A 94 -16.63 -9.20 -1.53
N LEU A 95 -17.78 -9.89 -1.42
CA LEU A 95 -18.43 -10.14 -0.13
C LEU A 95 -17.61 -11.07 0.77
N ALA A 96 -16.94 -12.07 0.20
CA ALA A 96 -16.09 -13.00 0.95
C ALA A 96 -14.93 -12.32 1.68
N VAL A 97 -14.55 -11.09 1.29
CA VAL A 97 -13.56 -10.27 2.01
C VAL A 97 -13.95 -10.09 3.49
N ALA A 98 -15.25 -10.02 3.80
CA ALA A 98 -15.74 -9.91 5.17
C ALA A 98 -15.37 -11.10 6.07
N HIS A 99 -15.14 -12.27 5.47
CA HIS A 99 -14.79 -13.51 6.16
C HIS A 99 -13.33 -13.94 5.92
N SER A 100 -12.53 -13.08 5.29
CA SER A 100 -11.14 -13.39 4.97
C SER A 100 -10.26 -13.45 6.23
N LEU A 101 -9.50 -14.53 6.38
CA LEU A 101 -8.46 -14.67 7.40
C LEU A 101 -7.33 -13.63 7.22
N HIS A 102 -7.22 -13.01 6.04
CA HIS A 102 -6.23 -11.99 5.73
C HIS A 102 -6.75 -10.56 5.92
N LEU A 103 -8.01 -10.36 6.32
CA LEU A 103 -8.61 -9.02 6.42
C LEU A 103 -7.80 -8.10 7.34
N THR A 104 -7.41 -8.56 8.53
CA THR A 104 -6.59 -7.77 9.46
C THR A 104 -5.28 -7.31 8.83
N HIS A 105 -4.63 -8.18 8.04
CA HIS A 105 -3.38 -7.88 7.36
C HIS A 105 -3.60 -6.86 6.24
N THR A 106 -4.60 -7.05 5.38
CA THR A 106 -4.96 -6.08 4.32
C THR A 106 -5.28 -4.70 4.89
N ILE A 107 -6.05 -4.65 5.98
CA ILE A 107 -6.38 -3.38 6.64
C ILE A 107 -5.12 -2.75 7.28
N GLY A 108 -4.19 -3.54 7.80
CA GLY A 108 -2.90 -3.06 8.30
C GLY A 108 -2.06 -2.37 7.22
N VAL A 109 -1.90 -3.03 6.06
CA VAL A 109 -1.21 -2.45 4.89
C VAL A 109 -1.90 -1.16 4.42
N ASN A 110 -3.22 -1.19 4.30
CA ASN A 110 -3.98 -0.02 3.86
C ASN A 110 -3.90 1.14 4.85
N THR A 111 -3.81 0.85 6.15
CA THR A 111 -3.60 1.86 7.20
C THR A 111 -2.21 2.45 7.09
N TRP A 112 -1.19 1.62 6.87
CA TRP A 112 0.19 2.09 6.69
C TRP A 112 0.30 3.11 5.55
N PHE A 113 -0.27 2.78 4.37
CA PHE A 113 -0.25 3.68 3.22
C PHE A 113 -1.16 4.90 3.39
N SER A 114 -2.34 4.76 4.00
CA SER A 114 -3.20 5.92 4.26
C SER A 114 -2.54 6.91 5.22
N THR A 115 -1.92 6.41 6.30
CA THR A 115 -1.17 7.22 7.27
C THR A 115 0.00 7.92 6.58
N LEU A 116 0.81 7.20 5.80
CA LEU A 116 1.93 7.78 5.05
C LEU A 116 1.44 8.85 4.07
N THR A 117 0.32 8.61 3.38
CA THR A 117 -0.26 9.56 2.41
C THR A 117 -0.78 10.82 3.09
N SER A 118 -1.35 10.70 4.29
CA SER A 118 -1.91 11.81 5.07
C SER A 118 -0.91 12.56 5.95
N ALA A 119 0.29 12.00 6.17
CA ALA A 119 1.27 12.52 7.13
C ALA A 119 1.61 14.00 6.90
N HIS A 120 1.66 14.44 5.63
CA HIS A 120 1.92 15.83 5.27
C HIS A 120 0.93 16.85 5.89
N ARG A 121 -0.26 16.42 6.34
CA ARG A 121 -1.24 17.32 6.99
C ARG A 121 -0.88 17.63 8.44
N HIS A 122 0.09 16.92 9.00
CA HIS A 122 0.49 17.01 10.41
C HIS A 122 1.92 17.52 10.59
N HIS A 123 2.71 17.61 9.51
CA HIS A 123 4.05 18.20 9.52
C HIS A 123 4.00 19.66 9.05
N ASP A 124 3.61 20.57 9.94
CA ASP A 124 3.75 22.03 9.74
C ASP A 124 5.17 22.54 10.08
N ASP A 125 6.00 21.72 10.72
CA ASP A 125 7.33 22.09 11.20
C ASP A 125 8.42 21.88 10.14
N GLY A 126 8.49 22.76 9.14
CA GLY A 126 9.71 23.17 8.40
C GLY A 126 10.58 22.12 7.67
N GLY A 127 10.41 20.82 7.88
CA GLY A 127 11.24 19.72 7.37
C GLY A 127 10.77 19.10 6.07
N GLY A 128 9.65 19.58 5.51
CA GLY A 128 9.06 19.09 4.27
C GLY A 128 8.41 17.72 4.42
N GLY A 129 7.10 17.62 4.18
CA GLY A 129 6.45 16.32 4.04
C GLY A 129 6.90 15.60 2.77
N GLY A 130 6.49 14.35 2.60
CA GLY A 130 6.56 13.68 1.29
C GLY A 130 5.20 13.34 0.72
N ARG A 131 5.23 12.77 -0.47
CA ARG A 131 4.06 12.33 -1.23
C ARG A 131 4.25 10.89 -1.64
N VAL A 132 3.21 10.09 -1.42
CA VAL A 132 3.10 8.77 -2.04
C VAL A 132 2.61 9.00 -3.48
N GLU A 133 3.44 8.65 -4.46
CA GLU A 133 3.13 8.78 -5.89
C GLU A 133 2.45 7.52 -6.41
N ALA A 134 2.89 6.35 -5.95
CA ALA A 134 2.33 5.06 -6.33
C ALA A 134 2.03 4.22 -5.09
N TRP A 135 0.88 3.53 -5.11
CA TRP A 135 0.51 2.53 -4.13
C TRP A 135 -0.18 1.37 -4.84
N TRP A 136 0.50 0.23 -4.91
CA TRP A 136 0.02 -0.97 -5.57
C TRP A 136 -0.32 -2.04 -4.53
N SER A 137 -1.51 -2.63 -4.66
CA SER A 137 -1.97 -3.68 -3.78
C SER A 137 -1.16 -4.97 -3.93
N GLN A 138 -1.23 -5.84 -2.92
CA GLN A 138 -0.78 -7.22 -3.02
C GLN A 138 -1.35 -7.96 -4.24
N THR A 139 -2.61 -7.67 -4.62
CA THR A 139 -3.24 -8.32 -5.79
C THR A 139 -2.57 -7.89 -7.08
N ARG A 140 -2.26 -6.59 -7.23
CA ARG A 140 -1.47 -6.09 -8.36
C ARG A 140 -0.06 -6.69 -8.35
N CYS A 141 0.62 -6.67 -7.21
CA CYS A 141 1.96 -7.22 -7.06
C CYS A 141 2.03 -8.72 -7.42
N GLN A 142 1.06 -9.51 -6.95
CA GLN A 142 0.96 -10.94 -7.28
C GLN A 142 0.75 -11.18 -8.77
N ARG A 143 0.01 -10.31 -9.46
CA ARG A 143 -0.15 -10.39 -10.91
C ARG A 143 1.17 -10.12 -11.63
N LEU A 144 1.89 -9.07 -11.22
CA LEU A 144 3.12 -8.64 -11.88
C LEU A 144 4.32 -9.55 -11.61
N TRP A 145 4.45 -10.05 -10.37
CA TRP A 145 5.67 -10.71 -9.90
C TRP A 145 5.42 -12.04 -9.17
N GLY A 146 4.19 -12.54 -9.14
CA GLY A 146 3.76 -13.63 -8.25
C GLY A 146 4.45 -14.99 -8.43
N ASP A 147 5.16 -15.17 -9.54
CA ASP A 147 6.01 -16.33 -9.84
C ASP A 147 7.38 -16.24 -9.13
N LEU A 148 7.81 -15.04 -8.76
CA LEU A 148 9.10 -14.76 -8.12
C LEU A 148 8.90 -14.34 -6.66
N THR A 149 8.07 -13.32 -6.42
CA THR A 149 7.81 -12.77 -5.09
C THR A 149 6.38 -12.24 -4.97
N ARG A 150 5.91 -12.08 -3.73
CA ARG A 150 4.55 -11.62 -3.42
C ARG A 150 4.58 -10.55 -2.33
N PRO A 151 5.08 -9.34 -2.65
CA PRO A 151 5.05 -8.23 -1.71
C PRO A 151 3.62 -7.92 -1.32
N ASP A 152 3.44 -7.44 -0.08
CA ASP A 152 2.15 -7.02 0.41
C ASP A 152 1.69 -5.71 -0.24
N ALA A 153 2.66 -4.89 -0.68
CA ALA A 153 2.43 -3.75 -1.55
C ALA A 153 3.74 -3.30 -2.23
N PHE A 154 3.59 -2.51 -3.28
CA PHE A 154 4.66 -1.66 -3.82
C PHE A 154 4.28 -0.19 -3.59
N GLY A 155 5.28 0.63 -3.26
CA GLY A 155 5.11 2.05 -3.03
C GLY A 155 6.19 2.88 -3.72
N ARG A 156 5.81 4.08 -4.16
CA ARG A 156 6.73 5.15 -4.55
C ARG A 156 6.51 6.34 -3.65
N TYR A 157 7.57 6.81 -3.01
CA TYR A 157 7.54 7.95 -2.10
C TYR A 157 8.53 9.02 -2.55
N THR A 158 8.04 10.24 -2.75
CA THR A 158 8.84 11.42 -3.10
C THR A 158 8.87 12.39 -1.93
N HIS A 159 10.05 12.74 -1.47
CA HIS A 159 10.22 13.79 -0.48
C HIS A 159 10.15 15.17 -1.16
N THR A 160 9.26 16.04 -0.69
CA THR A 160 8.97 17.29 -1.41
C THR A 160 10.13 18.28 -1.39
N HIS A 161 10.90 18.33 -0.29
CA HIS A 161 11.99 19.30 -0.16
C HIS A 161 13.28 18.85 -0.83
N THR A 162 13.65 17.58 -0.69
CA THR A 162 14.92 17.05 -1.22
C THR A 162 14.78 16.51 -2.64
N GLY A 163 13.55 16.29 -3.12
CA GLY A 163 13.28 15.60 -4.39
C GLY A 163 13.65 14.11 -4.38
N ALA A 164 14.04 13.55 -3.23
CA ALA A 164 14.42 12.15 -3.13
C ALA A 164 13.22 11.24 -3.39
N VAL A 165 13.35 10.34 -4.38
CA VAL A 165 12.30 9.38 -4.75
C VAL A 165 12.75 7.97 -4.38
N LEU A 166 11.91 7.25 -3.61
CA LEU A 166 12.12 5.88 -3.18
C LEU A 166 11.02 4.98 -3.74
N ASP A 167 11.40 4.02 -4.58
CA ASP A 167 10.58 2.85 -4.89
C ASP A 167 10.90 1.75 -3.90
N PHE A 168 9.87 1.07 -3.39
CA PHE A 168 10.05 0.02 -2.40
C PHE A 168 8.94 -1.03 -2.43
N PHE A 169 9.29 -2.24 -2.01
CA PHE A 169 8.36 -3.28 -1.60
C PHE A 169 8.08 -3.18 -0.11
N LEU A 170 6.82 -3.38 0.29
CA LEU A 170 6.42 -3.48 1.69
C LEU A 170 6.09 -4.93 2.04
N GLU A 171 6.64 -5.36 3.17
CA GLU A 171 6.32 -6.63 3.84
C GLU A 171 5.77 -6.33 5.23
N TYR A 172 4.46 -6.55 5.43
CA TYR A 172 3.76 -6.20 6.64
C TYR A 172 3.56 -7.44 7.52
N ASP A 173 4.18 -7.46 8.70
CA ASP A 173 4.13 -8.60 9.62
C ASP A 173 3.12 -8.38 10.75
N LEU A 174 2.27 -9.37 10.99
CA LEU A 174 1.38 -9.43 12.15
C LEU A 174 1.98 -10.26 13.31
N ALA A 175 3.27 -10.61 13.24
CA ALA A 175 3.92 -11.58 14.11
C ALA A 175 3.30 -13.00 14.12
N THR A 176 2.48 -13.34 13.12
CA THR A 176 1.86 -14.66 12.98
C THR A 176 2.70 -15.63 12.14
N THR A 177 3.66 -15.12 11.36
CA THR A 177 4.54 -15.91 10.49
C THR A 177 5.82 -16.29 11.24
N ALA A 178 6.32 -17.52 11.09
CA ALA A 178 7.61 -17.90 11.68
C ALA A 178 8.77 -17.10 11.05
N LEU A 179 9.74 -16.65 11.86
CA LEU A 179 10.87 -15.83 11.41
C LEU A 179 11.66 -16.42 10.22
N PRO A 180 11.94 -17.74 10.18
CA PRO A 180 12.61 -18.32 9.01
C PRO A 180 11.80 -18.18 7.72
N ARG A 181 10.46 -18.23 7.81
CA ARG A 181 9.59 -18.04 6.65
C ARG A 181 9.54 -16.58 6.21
N VAL A 182 9.59 -15.63 7.15
CA VAL A 182 9.73 -14.20 6.83
C VAL A 182 11.05 -13.95 6.09
N ALA A 183 12.16 -14.48 6.61
CA ALA A 183 13.47 -14.31 6.01
C ALA A 183 13.61 -15.00 4.64
N ALA A 184 12.99 -16.18 4.45
CA ALA A 184 12.99 -16.90 3.19
C ALA A 184 12.38 -16.12 2.02
N LYS A 185 11.56 -15.09 2.28
CA LYS A 185 11.04 -14.20 1.23
C LYS A 185 12.15 -13.52 0.43
N LEU A 186 13.32 -13.29 1.02
CA LEU A 186 14.46 -12.66 0.34
C LEU A 186 14.93 -13.43 -0.90
N HIS A 187 14.75 -14.75 -0.95
CA HIS A 187 15.08 -15.52 -2.15
C HIS A 187 14.23 -15.09 -3.35
N GLY A 188 12.94 -14.86 -3.16
CA GLY A 188 12.05 -14.38 -4.22
C GLY A 188 12.42 -12.98 -4.72
N TYR A 189 12.84 -12.09 -3.82
CA TYR A 189 13.33 -10.77 -4.19
C TYR A 189 14.69 -10.81 -4.90
N SER A 190 15.59 -11.72 -4.50
CA SER A 190 16.86 -11.95 -5.19
C SER A 190 16.64 -12.45 -6.62
N GLU A 191 15.71 -13.39 -6.82
CA GLU A 191 15.33 -13.84 -8.16
C GLU A 191 14.63 -12.76 -8.98
N LEU A 192 13.80 -11.91 -8.35
CA LEU A 192 13.20 -10.75 -9.01
C LEU A 192 14.26 -9.78 -9.51
N ALA A 193 15.22 -9.41 -8.66
CA ALA A 193 16.31 -8.51 -9.04
C ALA A 193 17.18 -9.12 -10.14
N ARG A 194 17.50 -10.42 -10.04
CA ARG A 194 18.26 -11.14 -11.07
C ARG A 194 17.52 -11.19 -12.42
N THR A 195 16.20 -11.37 -12.40
CA THR A 195 15.39 -11.53 -13.62
C THR A 195 15.09 -10.20 -14.29
N THR A 196 14.86 -9.15 -13.52
CA THR A 196 14.44 -7.83 -14.03
C THR A 196 15.58 -6.82 -14.16
N GLY A 197 16.70 -7.05 -13.47
CA GLY A 197 17.77 -6.06 -13.28
C GLY A 197 17.38 -4.91 -12.35
N LEU A 198 16.20 -4.95 -11.73
CA LEU A 198 15.71 -3.90 -10.84
C LEU A 198 16.07 -4.22 -9.39
N ILE A 199 16.89 -3.36 -8.79
CA ILE A 199 17.29 -3.42 -7.39
C ILE A 199 16.37 -2.49 -6.60
N THR A 200 15.27 -3.07 -6.10
CA THR A 200 14.24 -2.36 -5.32
C THR A 200 14.30 -2.77 -3.84
N PRO A 201 14.44 -1.80 -2.91
CA PRO A 201 14.45 -2.09 -1.48
C PRO A 201 13.20 -2.82 -0.97
N VAL A 202 13.39 -3.70 0.00
CA VAL A 202 12.32 -4.39 0.74
C VAL A 202 12.24 -3.81 2.16
N LEU A 203 11.09 -3.23 2.49
CA LEU A 203 10.79 -2.66 3.79
C LEU A 203 9.96 -3.64 4.61
N PHE A 204 10.52 -4.15 5.71
CA PHE A 204 9.75 -4.93 6.67
C PHE A 204 9.14 -4.00 7.72
N TRP A 205 7.82 -4.07 7.86
CA TRP A 205 7.06 -3.39 8.91
C TRP A 205 6.60 -4.39 9.96
N LEU A 206 7.15 -4.27 11.17
CA LEU A 206 6.96 -5.23 12.26
C LEU A 206 6.08 -4.62 13.37
N PRO A 207 5.37 -5.43 14.16
CA PRO A 207 4.49 -4.89 15.19
C PRO A 207 5.25 -4.35 16.40
N THR A 208 6.37 -4.98 16.79
CA THR A 208 7.14 -4.63 18.00
C THR A 208 8.64 -4.60 17.72
N THR A 209 9.37 -3.87 18.56
CA THR A 209 10.84 -3.75 18.51
C THR A 209 11.53 -5.09 18.79
N THR A 210 10.99 -5.92 19.69
CA THR A 210 11.45 -7.30 19.91
C THR A 210 11.28 -8.15 18.66
N ARG A 211 10.12 -8.04 17.99
CA ARG A 211 9.86 -8.77 16.74
C ARG A 211 10.77 -8.28 15.62
N GLU A 212 11.00 -6.98 15.52
CA GLU A 212 11.97 -6.37 14.60
C GLU A 212 13.37 -6.93 14.82
N THR A 213 13.87 -6.93 16.05
CA THR A 213 15.22 -7.42 16.39
C THR A 213 15.43 -8.86 15.95
N ASN A 214 14.48 -9.74 16.31
CA ASN A 214 14.56 -11.17 15.95
C ASN A 214 14.40 -11.41 14.44
N THR A 215 13.53 -10.63 13.78
CA THR A 215 13.35 -10.68 12.32
C THR A 215 14.62 -10.23 11.62
N ARG A 216 15.19 -9.10 12.04
CA ARG A 216 16.43 -8.54 11.49
C ARG A 216 17.58 -9.54 11.57
N GLN A 217 17.74 -10.27 12.68
CA GLN A 217 18.75 -11.33 12.79
C GLN A 217 18.51 -12.47 11.80
N ALA A 218 17.27 -12.93 11.63
CA ALA A 218 16.94 -14.00 10.70
C ALA A 218 17.10 -13.57 9.23
N VAL A 219 16.66 -12.35 8.91
CA VAL A 219 16.82 -11.68 7.62
C VAL A 219 18.29 -11.49 7.30
N ALA A 220 19.12 -10.97 8.21
CA ALA A 220 20.57 -10.79 8.01
C ALA A 220 21.27 -12.10 7.65
N ARG A 221 20.99 -13.19 8.37
CA ARG A 221 21.56 -14.51 8.08
C ARG A 221 21.18 -15.05 6.70
N THR A 222 19.97 -14.74 6.24
CA THR A 222 19.50 -15.18 4.91
C THR A 222 20.06 -14.28 3.82
N TRP A 223 20.07 -12.97 4.05
CA TRP A 223 20.62 -11.94 3.17
C TRP A 223 22.09 -12.20 2.84
N GLN A 224 22.92 -12.51 3.84
CA GLN A 224 24.35 -12.86 3.66
C GLN A 224 24.58 -14.11 2.80
N ARG A 225 23.57 -14.96 2.60
CA ARG A 225 23.64 -16.20 1.82
C ARG A 225 23.02 -16.06 0.42
N LEU A 226 22.47 -14.89 0.10
CA LEU A 226 21.98 -14.64 -1.26
C LEU A 226 23.15 -14.64 -2.24
N PRO A 227 22.93 -15.04 -3.52
CA PRO A 227 23.96 -14.97 -4.55
C PRO A 227 24.55 -13.56 -4.72
N ASP A 228 23.69 -12.54 -4.64
CA ASP A 228 24.07 -11.14 -4.56
C ASP A 228 23.23 -10.43 -3.47
N PRO A 229 23.79 -10.23 -2.26
CA PRO A 229 23.10 -9.54 -1.19
C PRO A 229 22.78 -8.07 -1.52
N ASN A 230 23.64 -7.38 -2.28
CA ASN A 230 23.46 -5.97 -2.62
C ASN A 230 22.31 -5.74 -3.61
N ALA A 231 21.90 -6.79 -4.33
CA ALA A 231 20.71 -6.77 -5.19
C ALA A 231 19.37 -6.78 -4.41
N VAL A 232 19.41 -7.00 -3.09
CA VAL A 232 18.20 -6.97 -2.23
C VAL A 232 18.44 -6.06 -1.02
N PRO A 233 18.36 -4.73 -1.18
CA PRO A 233 18.45 -3.82 -0.06
C PRO A 233 17.28 -4.03 0.90
N VAL A 234 17.54 -3.97 2.21
CA VAL A 234 16.51 -4.24 3.23
C VAL A 234 16.56 -3.19 4.32
N ALA A 235 15.40 -2.70 4.76
CA ALA A 235 15.26 -1.99 6.02
C ALA A 235 14.11 -2.53 6.86
N THR A 236 14.20 -2.35 8.17
CA THR A 236 13.17 -2.76 9.12
C THR A 236 12.67 -1.57 9.93
N ALA A 237 11.40 -1.58 10.30
CA ALA A 237 10.84 -0.66 11.29
C ALA A 237 9.77 -1.35 12.14
N ALA A 238 9.53 -0.84 13.35
CA ALA A 238 8.51 -1.36 14.26
C ALA A 238 7.39 -0.34 14.53
N ALA A 239 6.14 -0.78 14.43
CA ALA A 239 4.96 0.03 14.71
C ALA A 239 4.91 0.56 16.15
N GLU A 240 5.46 -0.19 17.10
CA GLU A 240 5.63 0.21 18.50
C GLU A 240 6.37 1.55 18.65
N LEU A 241 7.28 1.91 17.72
CA LEU A 241 8.01 3.18 17.74
C LEU A 241 7.14 4.40 17.45
N LEU A 242 5.97 4.19 16.81
CA LEU A 242 4.99 5.24 16.58
C LEU A 242 4.01 5.41 17.75
N THR A 243 4.03 4.53 18.74
CA THR A 243 3.08 4.56 19.87
C THR A 243 3.77 5.14 21.10
N PRO A 244 3.17 6.10 21.84
CA PRO A 244 1.82 6.67 21.68
C PRO A 244 1.78 7.95 20.83
N LEU A 245 2.82 8.24 20.04
CA LEU A 245 3.04 9.53 19.41
C LEU A 245 2.09 9.74 18.20
N PRO A 246 1.01 10.53 18.33
CA PRO A 246 -0.09 10.54 17.36
C PRO A 246 0.26 11.24 16.05
N HIS A 247 1.39 11.93 15.99
CA HIS A 247 1.85 12.68 14.82
C HIS A 247 2.91 11.93 14.00
N LEU A 248 3.48 10.85 14.55
CA LEU A 248 4.46 10.08 13.82
C LEU A 248 3.77 9.16 12.80
N SER A 249 4.49 8.94 11.72
CA SER A 249 4.09 8.22 10.54
C SER A 249 5.22 7.30 10.07
N PRO A 250 4.95 6.40 9.11
CA PRO A 250 6.02 5.65 8.47
C PRO A 250 7.07 6.50 7.73
N ALA A 251 6.87 7.81 7.55
CA ALA A 251 7.88 8.68 6.95
C ALA A 251 9.00 9.09 7.93
N ASP A 252 8.74 8.97 9.23
CA ASP A 252 9.62 9.45 10.29
C ASP A 252 10.87 8.59 10.47
N GLN A 253 11.75 9.06 11.37
CA GLN A 253 13.07 8.50 11.62
C GLN A 253 13.02 7.17 12.39
N ILE A 254 12.41 6.14 11.80
CA ILE A 254 12.16 4.84 12.42
C ILE A 254 12.74 3.65 11.65
N TRP A 255 13.32 3.88 10.48
CA TRP A 255 13.81 2.79 9.62
C TRP A 255 15.25 2.42 9.94
N LEU A 256 15.56 1.13 10.01
CA LEU A 256 16.92 0.64 10.22
C LEU A 256 17.37 -0.17 8.99
N PRO A 257 18.25 0.37 8.12
CA PRO A 257 18.86 -0.38 7.03
C PRO A 257 19.63 -1.60 7.53
N LEU A 258 19.59 -2.73 6.82
CA LEU A 258 20.15 -4.01 7.26
C LEU A 258 21.67 -4.05 7.24
N ASP A 259 22.26 -3.47 6.21
CA ASP A 259 23.66 -3.58 5.79
C ASP A 259 24.53 -2.40 6.25
N THR A 260 23.95 -1.41 6.94
CA THR A 260 24.71 -0.27 7.46
C THR A 260 25.28 -0.56 8.85
N THR A 261 26.53 -0.13 9.09
CA THR A 261 27.18 -0.20 10.41
C THR A 261 26.59 0.78 11.43
N THR A 262 25.74 1.72 10.98
CA THR A 262 25.08 2.68 11.86
C THR A 262 23.92 2.04 12.63
N THR A 263 23.78 2.46 13.88
CA THR A 263 22.61 2.17 14.72
C THR A 263 21.55 3.27 14.64
N ARG A 264 21.85 4.37 13.92
CA ARG A 264 20.92 5.47 13.71
C ARG A 264 19.81 5.04 12.76
N ARG A 265 18.56 5.22 13.20
CA ARG A 265 17.39 5.06 12.34
C ARG A 265 17.32 6.20 11.32
N ALA A 266 16.77 5.93 10.15
CA ALA A 266 16.61 6.84 9.04
C ALA A 266 15.13 7.23 8.85
N HIS A 267 14.88 8.43 8.34
CA HIS A 267 13.61 8.77 7.74
C HIS A 267 13.39 7.94 6.47
N LEU A 268 12.14 7.76 6.06
CA LEU A 268 11.82 7.00 4.85
C LEU A 268 12.54 7.58 3.61
N HIS A 269 12.65 8.90 3.50
CA HIS A 269 13.31 9.54 2.36
C HIS A 269 14.83 9.35 2.34
N GLU A 270 15.48 9.21 3.50
CA GLU A 270 16.93 8.99 3.60
C GLU A 270 17.32 7.59 3.08
N LEU A 271 16.38 6.64 3.05
CA LEU A 271 16.60 5.33 2.44
C LEU A 271 16.87 5.42 0.92
N ALA A 272 16.40 6.48 0.25
CA ALA A 272 16.63 6.68 -1.18
C ALA A 272 18.11 6.85 -1.54
N THR A 273 18.95 7.27 -0.57
CA THR A 273 20.39 7.48 -0.74
C THR A 273 21.23 6.51 0.09
N THR A 274 20.60 5.62 0.85
CA THR A 274 21.32 4.66 1.71
C THR A 274 22.05 3.60 0.90
N TRP A 275 21.49 3.18 -0.23
CA TRP A 275 22.03 2.11 -1.08
C TRP A 275 22.44 2.65 -2.46
N PRO A 276 23.75 2.79 -2.74
CA PRO A 276 24.24 3.35 -4.01
C PRO A 276 23.85 2.53 -5.25
N HIS A 277 23.63 1.22 -5.09
CA HIS A 277 23.36 0.30 -6.20
C HIS A 277 21.87 0.11 -6.50
N ARG A 278 20.96 0.78 -5.79
CA ARG A 278 19.53 0.65 -6.10
C ARG A 278 19.24 1.16 -7.51
N THR A 279 18.24 0.58 -8.16
CA THR A 279 17.76 1.14 -9.42
C THR A 279 17.03 2.45 -9.14
N PRO A 280 17.41 3.57 -9.79
CA PRO A 280 16.65 4.81 -9.69
C PRO A 280 15.19 4.61 -10.15
N PRO A 281 14.23 5.34 -9.60
CA PRO A 281 12.82 5.18 -9.95
C PRO A 281 12.61 5.57 -11.42
N ASP A 282 11.93 4.72 -12.17
CA ASP A 282 11.57 5.04 -13.56
C ASP A 282 10.63 6.26 -13.56
N THR A 283 11.00 7.30 -14.30
CA THR A 283 10.23 8.54 -14.39
C THR A 283 8.91 8.33 -15.16
N ASP A 284 8.82 7.27 -15.97
CA ASP A 284 7.66 6.96 -16.82
C ASP A 284 6.66 5.95 -16.22
N LEU A 285 6.91 5.46 -15.00
CA LEU A 285 6.00 4.54 -14.30
C LEU A 285 4.59 5.15 -14.08
N ASP A 286 4.46 6.48 -14.10
CA ASP A 286 3.18 7.21 -14.02
C ASP A 286 2.55 7.47 -15.40
N THR A 287 3.34 7.56 -16.48
CA THR A 287 2.88 7.96 -17.82
C THR A 287 2.46 6.79 -18.71
N THR A 288 2.90 5.57 -18.40
CA THR A 288 2.84 4.40 -19.31
C THR A 288 1.80 3.34 -18.96
N GLN A 289 1.03 3.50 -17.88
CA GLN A 289 0.04 2.50 -17.47
C GLN A 289 -1.25 2.59 -18.29
N THR A 290 -1.16 2.26 -19.57
CA THR A 290 -2.34 1.85 -20.35
C THR A 290 -2.91 0.57 -19.72
N PRO A 291 -4.24 0.35 -19.78
CA PRO A 291 -4.82 -0.91 -19.34
C PRO A 291 -4.09 -2.08 -20.01
N SER A 292 -3.42 -2.92 -19.22
CA SER A 292 -2.65 -4.04 -19.74
C SER A 292 -3.45 -5.32 -19.61
N THR A 293 -3.32 -6.20 -20.60
CA THR A 293 -3.94 -7.53 -20.54
C THR A 293 -2.96 -8.51 -19.91
N LEU A 294 -3.32 -9.05 -18.75
CA LEU A 294 -2.54 -10.10 -18.10
C LEU A 294 -3.45 -11.30 -17.82
N ALA A 295 -3.08 -12.47 -18.34
CA ALA A 295 -3.84 -13.71 -18.21
C ALA A 295 -5.34 -13.57 -18.59
N GLY A 296 -5.62 -12.83 -19.68
CA GLY A 296 -6.98 -12.62 -20.18
C GLY A 296 -7.85 -11.68 -19.33
N ARG A 297 -7.26 -10.94 -18.39
CA ARG A 297 -7.93 -9.89 -17.62
C ARG A 297 -7.33 -8.53 -17.92
N ILE A 298 -8.18 -7.51 -17.94
CA ILE A 298 -7.72 -6.13 -18.12
C ILE A 298 -7.38 -5.57 -16.75
N MET A 299 -6.13 -5.17 -16.60
CA MET A 299 -5.63 -4.53 -15.40
C MET A 299 -5.73 -3.03 -15.60
N LEU A 300 -6.68 -2.41 -14.89
CA LEU A 300 -6.78 -0.96 -14.89
C LEU A 300 -5.48 -0.34 -14.33
N THR A 301 -5.18 0.86 -14.83
CA THR A 301 -4.16 1.76 -14.29
C THR A 301 -4.31 1.90 -12.78
N ALA A 302 -3.18 1.94 -12.07
CA ALA A 302 -3.18 2.21 -10.65
C ALA A 302 -3.89 3.53 -10.35
N PRO A 303 -4.89 3.57 -9.44
CA PRO A 303 -5.37 4.85 -8.98
C PRO A 303 -4.23 5.59 -8.27
N PRO A 304 -4.08 6.92 -8.50
CA PRO A 304 -3.14 7.70 -7.72
C PRO A 304 -3.54 7.65 -6.24
N PRO A 305 -2.59 7.62 -5.28
CA PRO A 305 -2.90 7.52 -3.84
C PRO A 305 -3.72 8.69 -3.28
N ARG A 306 -3.85 9.79 -4.03
CA ARG A 306 -4.67 10.96 -3.67
C ARG A 306 -5.80 11.16 -4.68
N PRO A 307 -6.97 11.63 -4.23
CA PRO A 307 -8.05 11.98 -5.15
C PRO A 307 -7.61 13.12 -6.07
N PRO A 308 -8.24 13.24 -7.26
CA PRO A 308 -8.07 14.42 -8.08
C PRO A 308 -8.41 15.68 -7.27
N THR A 309 -7.64 16.75 -7.45
CA THR A 309 -7.99 18.06 -6.90
C THR A 309 -9.36 18.44 -7.46
N PRO A 310 -10.29 18.95 -6.62
CA PRO A 310 -11.54 19.43 -7.16
C PRO A 310 -11.21 20.54 -8.16
N HIS A 311 -11.53 20.32 -9.45
CA HIS A 311 -11.78 21.44 -10.34
C HIS A 311 -12.83 22.29 -9.61
N TYR A 312 -12.49 23.54 -9.33
CA TYR A 312 -13.38 24.46 -8.65
C TYR A 312 -14.78 24.40 -9.30
N TRP A 313 -15.79 24.37 -8.44
CA TRP A 313 -17.22 24.33 -8.78
C TRP A 313 -17.60 25.32 -9.88
#